data_AF-A0A8T3WW92-F1
#
_entry.id   AF-A0A8T3WW92-F1
#
_cell.length_a   1.000
_cell.length_b   1.000
_cell.length_c   1.000
_cell.angle_alpha   90.00
_cell.angle_beta   90.00
_cell.angle_gamma   90.00
#
_symmetry.space_group_name_H-M   'P 1'
#
loop_
_entity.id
_entity.type
_entity.pdbx_description
1 polymer ?
#
loop_
_entity_poly.entity_id
_entity_poly.type
_entity_poly.pdbx_seq_one_letter_code
_entity_poly.pdbx_strand_id
1 'polypeptide(L)'
;MNDVVLWKPLYYTSIAMFVLSLVLFPFSSQWSIIVILALVTLWSRIPGFVHFIFNKLALNDLFTLIIAVHAGPLVGGLFGVFGIMFARIFGPNEWLPYSIRASVAVFVAGISVPLITSFTGGLDVTALYAFEGVLYFTYYALVLLFWKEEIGLEIALLPAVIFFDFFMNAFLISVFGETLSNMMTIGLSSGWPFLIFSGVILAYVMLARNGKRIAGLLERLWSKFGSGEKKERDENLAYRIGI
;
A
#
# COMPACT_ATOMS: atom_id res chain seq x y z
N MET A 1 19.92 -10.82 16.35
CA MET A 1 19.53 -10.57 14.94
C MET A 1 18.51 -9.45 14.97
N ASN A 2 18.84 -8.29 14.42
CA ASN A 2 17.87 -7.20 14.27
C ASN A 2 17.02 -7.51 13.04
N ASP A 3 15.73 -7.73 13.23
CA ASP A 3 14.81 -8.01 12.12
C ASP A 3 14.83 -6.83 11.14
N VAL A 4 14.96 -7.12 9.84
CA VAL A 4 14.89 -6.12 8.76
C VAL A 4 13.50 -5.48 8.70
N VAL A 5 12.46 -6.27 9.00
CA VAL A 5 11.05 -5.84 9.02
C VAL A 5 10.35 -6.36 10.27
N LEU A 6 9.66 -5.45 10.97
CA LEU A 6 8.81 -5.80 12.11
C LEU A 6 7.42 -6.27 11.64
N TRP A 7 7.32 -7.52 11.19
CA TRP A 7 6.10 -8.12 10.64
C TRP A 7 4.92 -8.18 11.62
N LYS A 8 5.18 -8.32 12.94
CA LYS A 8 4.12 -8.37 13.95
C LYS A 8 3.41 -7.01 14.09
N PRO A 9 4.11 -5.89 14.40
CA PRO A 9 3.50 -4.56 14.38
C PRO A 9 2.78 -4.25 13.08
N LEU A 10 3.41 -4.54 11.95
CA LEU A 10 2.84 -4.29 10.62
C LEU A 10 1.47 -4.96 10.44
N TYR A 11 1.34 -6.23 10.84
CA TYR A 11 0.08 -6.96 10.77
C TYR A 11 -1.03 -6.28 11.58
N TYR A 12 -0.74 -5.88 12.81
CA TYR A 12 -1.74 -5.22 13.66
C TYR A 12 -2.10 -3.83 13.15
N THR A 13 -1.12 -3.05 12.69
CA THR A 13 -1.38 -1.76 12.03
C THR A 13 -2.23 -1.94 10.79
N SER A 14 -1.95 -2.96 9.97
CA SER A 14 -2.72 -3.22 8.75
C SER A 14 -4.20 -3.51 9.06
N ILE A 15 -4.47 -4.32 10.09
CA ILE A 15 -5.83 -4.57 10.57
C ILE A 15 -6.46 -3.30 11.11
N ALA A 16 -5.74 -2.54 11.95
CA ALA A 16 -6.27 -1.32 12.55
C ALA A 16 -6.64 -0.29 11.49
N MET A 17 -5.80 -0.10 10.47
CA MET A 17 -6.09 0.81 9.34
C MET A 17 -7.26 0.32 8.50
N PHE A 18 -7.36 -0.99 8.24
CA PHE A 18 -8.49 -1.55 7.52
C PHE A 18 -9.81 -1.37 8.30
N VAL A 19 -9.84 -1.70 9.59
CA VAL A 19 -11.00 -1.47 10.46
C VAL A 19 -11.34 0.02 10.52
N LEU A 20 -10.34 0.89 10.67
CA LEU A 20 -10.53 2.33 10.66
C LEU A 20 -11.18 2.80 9.35
N SER A 21 -10.77 2.27 8.19
CA SER A 21 -11.39 2.60 6.91
C SER A 21 -12.87 2.20 6.86
N LEU A 22 -13.22 1.00 7.32
CA LEU A 22 -14.61 0.53 7.38
C LEU A 22 -15.47 1.41 8.31
N VAL A 23 -14.92 1.82 9.45
CA VAL A 23 -15.60 2.71 10.40
C VAL A 23 -15.77 4.11 9.80
N LEU A 24 -14.80 4.62 9.05
CA LEU A 24 -14.86 5.92 8.41
C LEU A 24 -15.81 5.96 7.21
N PHE A 25 -16.00 4.84 6.50
CA PHE A 25 -16.81 4.77 5.28
C PHE A 25 -18.20 5.43 5.37
N PRO A 26 -19.04 5.18 6.41
CA PRO A 26 -20.34 5.84 6.53
C PRO A 26 -20.27 7.35 6.83
N PHE A 27 -19.15 7.85 7.36
CA PHE A 27 -18.97 9.27 7.67
C PHE A 27 -18.32 10.04 6.53
N SER A 28 -17.35 9.42 5.85
CA SER A 28 -16.65 9.97 4.69
C SER A 28 -15.97 8.87 3.89
N SER A 29 -16.50 8.61 2.70
CA SER A 29 -15.90 7.70 1.72
C SER A 29 -14.49 8.13 1.32
N GLN A 30 -14.27 9.44 1.21
CA GLN A 30 -12.96 10.03 0.88
C GLN A 30 -11.90 9.65 1.91
N TRP A 31 -12.16 9.88 3.20
CA TRP A 31 -11.19 9.54 4.27
C TRP A 31 -10.99 8.03 4.41
N SER A 32 -12.04 7.23 4.25
CA SER A 32 -11.92 5.77 4.18
C SER A 32 -10.94 5.34 3.10
N ILE A 33 -11.04 5.92 1.90
CA ILE A 33 -10.17 5.57 0.77
C ILE A 33 -8.75 6.08 1.00
N ILE A 34 -8.56 7.29 1.55
CA ILE A 34 -7.22 7.78 1.94
C ILE A 34 -6.54 6.82 2.93
N VAL A 35 -7.27 6.29 3.91
CA VAL A 35 -6.72 5.31 4.87
C VAL A 35 -6.33 4.00 4.18
N ILE A 36 -7.12 3.52 3.22
CA ILE A 36 -6.77 2.34 2.41
C ILE A 36 -5.55 2.61 1.53
N LEU A 37 -5.47 3.76 0.88
CA LEU A 37 -4.29 4.14 0.10
C LEU A 37 -3.06 4.20 0.98
N ALA A 38 -3.15 4.76 2.19
CA ALA A 38 -2.07 4.76 3.16
C ALA A 38 -1.64 3.34 3.55
N LEU A 39 -2.59 2.41 3.71
CA LEU A 39 -2.31 0.99 3.98
C LEU A 39 -1.53 0.34 2.82
N VAL A 40 -1.97 0.57 1.58
CA VAL A 40 -1.30 0.05 0.38
C VAL A 40 0.09 0.68 0.20
N THR A 41 0.24 1.98 0.46
CA THR A 41 1.54 2.67 0.50
C THR A 41 2.47 2.05 1.53
N LEU A 42 1.97 1.69 2.72
CA LEU A 42 2.79 0.99 3.71
C LEU A 42 3.25 -0.36 3.18
N TRP A 43 2.31 -1.16 2.65
CA TRP A 43 2.60 -2.47 2.03
C TRP A 43 3.63 -2.38 0.91
N SER A 44 3.56 -1.35 0.07
CA SER A 44 4.49 -1.18 -1.05
C SER A 44 5.91 -0.83 -0.59
N ARG A 45 6.09 -0.19 0.56
CA ARG A 45 7.42 0.12 1.11
C ARG A 45 8.10 -1.06 1.80
N ILE A 46 7.36 -2.08 2.24
CA ILE A 46 7.92 -3.21 3.00
C ILE A 46 8.87 -4.12 2.22
N PRO A 47 8.58 -4.51 0.96
CA PRO A 47 9.57 -5.15 0.10
C PRO A 47 10.85 -4.30 -0.05
N GLY A 48 10.69 -2.98 0.02
CA GLY A 48 11.76 -1.98 -0.01
C GLY A 48 12.64 -1.91 1.23
N PHE A 49 12.25 -2.51 2.36
CA PHE A 49 13.13 -2.61 3.53
C PHE A 49 14.25 -3.64 3.35
N VAL A 50 14.14 -4.54 2.35
CA VAL A 50 15.18 -5.52 2.04
C VAL A 50 16.43 -4.84 1.43
N HIS A 51 16.26 -3.68 0.78
CA HIS A 51 17.36 -2.87 0.27
C HIS A 51 16.94 -1.41 0.09
N PHE A 52 17.72 -0.43 0.59
CA PHE A 52 17.39 1.00 0.51
C PHE A 52 17.11 1.51 -0.92
N ILE A 53 17.65 0.82 -1.94
CA ILE A 53 17.43 1.08 -3.37
C ILE A 53 16.04 0.64 -3.84
N PHE A 54 15.48 -0.45 -3.31
CA PHE A 54 14.14 -0.97 -3.68
C PHE A 54 13.01 -0.32 -2.88
N ASN A 55 13.33 0.67 -2.05
CA ASN A 55 12.39 1.43 -1.22
C ASN A 55 11.49 2.38 -2.04
N LYS A 56 11.66 2.40 -3.37
CA LYS A 56 10.83 3.17 -4.30
C LYS A 56 9.92 2.25 -5.10
N LEU A 57 8.82 1.89 -4.48
CA LEU A 57 7.61 1.63 -5.25
C LEU A 57 6.89 2.97 -5.36
N ALA A 58 6.80 3.53 -6.57
CA ALA A 58 6.21 4.86 -6.83
C ALA A 58 4.69 4.93 -6.53
N LEU A 59 4.10 3.90 -5.91
CA LEU A 59 2.75 3.93 -5.35
C LEU A 59 2.59 5.04 -4.30
N ASN A 60 3.61 5.30 -3.50
CA ASN A 60 3.58 6.44 -2.57
C ASN A 60 3.39 7.76 -3.34
N ASP A 61 4.15 7.93 -4.42
CA ASP A 61 4.22 9.17 -5.17
C ASP A 61 2.95 9.36 -5.99
N LEU A 62 2.47 8.30 -6.63
CA LEU A 62 1.18 8.24 -7.32
C LEU A 62 0.01 8.57 -6.40
N PHE A 63 -0.07 7.95 -5.22
CA PHE A 63 -1.17 8.22 -4.28
C PHE A 63 -1.06 9.62 -3.66
N THR A 64 0.16 10.10 -3.41
CA THR A 64 0.39 11.49 -2.99
C THR A 64 -0.16 12.46 -4.03
N LEU A 65 0.14 12.24 -5.31
CA LEU A 65 -0.36 13.04 -6.42
C LEU A 65 -1.90 13.01 -6.50
N ILE A 66 -2.51 11.81 -6.47
CA ILE A 66 -3.98 11.66 -6.50
C ILE A 66 -4.63 12.40 -5.32
N ILE A 67 -4.10 12.22 -4.10
CA ILE A 67 -4.65 12.87 -2.91
C ILE A 67 -4.45 14.38 -2.97
N ALA A 68 -3.31 14.87 -3.47
CA ALA A 68 -3.06 16.29 -3.62
C ALA A 68 -4.06 16.96 -4.58
N VAL A 69 -4.42 16.29 -5.68
CA VAL A 69 -5.43 16.80 -6.62
C VAL A 69 -6.82 16.81 -5.99
N HIS A 70 -7.21 15.72 -5.31
CA HIS A 70 -8.61 15.51 -4.90
C HIS A 70 -8.94 15.97 -3.46
N ALA A 71 -7.96 15.96 -2.55
CA ALA A 71 -8.11 16.39 -1.16
C ALA A 71 -7.36 17.70 -0.86
N GLY A 72 -6.55 18.18 -1.82
CA GLY A 72 -5.80 19.42 -1.74
C GLY A 72 -4.29 19.22 -1.52
N PRO A 73 -3.46 20.16 -1.99
CA PRO A 73 -2.00 20.04 -2.03
C PRO A 73 -1.37 19.79 -0.67
N LEU A 74 -1.89 20.44 0.38
CA LEU A 74 -1.41 20.26 1.75
C LEU A 74 -1.69 18.84 2.27
N VAL A 75 -2.89 18.30 2.00
CA VAL A 75 -3.29 16.96 2.43
C VAL A 75 -2.46 15.90 1.70
N GLY A 76 -2.27 16.06 0.39
CA GLY A 76 -1.39 15.19 -0.39
C GLY A 76 0.05 15.23 0.12
N GLY A 77 0.63 16.42 0.28
CA GLY A 77 2.00 16.57 0.81
C GLY A 77 2.17 15.91 2.18
N LEU A 78 1.23 16.12 3.11
CA LEU A 78 1.25 15.47 4.43
C LEU A 78 1.09 13.96 4.31
N PHE A 79 0.21 13.46 3.44
CA PHE A 79 0.06 12.03 3.17
C PHE A 79 1.39 11.41 2.76
N GLY A 80 2.12 12.00 1.82
CA GLY A 80 3.43 11.52 1.39
C GLY A 80 4.46 11.49 2.53
N VAL A 81 4.52 12.57 3.35
CA VAL A 81 5.39 12.63 4.53
C VAL A 81 5.08 11.51 5.52
N PHE A 82 3.80 11.34 5.85
CA PHE A 82 3.38 10.28 6.77
C PHE A 82 3.64 8.89 6.19
N GLY A 83 3.41 8.68 4.89
CA GLY A 83 3.71 7.42 4.22
C GLY A 83 5.19 7.02 4.37
N ILE A 84 6.10 7.98 4.22
CA ILE A 84 7.55 7.75 4.36
C ILE A 84 7.94 7.56 5.83
N MET A 85 7.55 8.48 6.70
CA MET A 85 7.99 8.50 8.10
C MET A 85 7.37 7.38 8.93
N PHE A 86 6.10 7.06 8.69
CA PHE A 86 5.39 6.01 9.42
C PHE A 86 5.89 4.61 9.03
N ALA A 87 6.32 4.43 7.78
CA ALA A 87 6.90 3.17 7.31
C ALA A 87 8.16 2.79 8.13
N ARG A 88 8.97 3.76 8.57
CA ARG A 88 10.18 3.54 9.37
C ARG A 88 9.95 2.80 10.68
N ILE A 89 8.74 2.89 11.24
CA ILE A 89 8.37 2.12 12.45
C ILE A 89 8.50 0.62 12.18
N PHE A 90 8.26 0.19 10.94
CA PHE A 90 8.34 -1.22 10.52
C PHE A 90 9.71 -1.60 9.97
N GLY A 91 10.52 -0.64 9.50
CA GLY A 91 11.88 -0.82 9.01
C GLY A 91 12.91 -0.08 9.86
N PRO A 92 13.28 -0.58 11.06
CA PRO A 92 14.11 0.16 12.01
C PRO A 92 15.54 0.45 11.51
N ASN A 93 16.00 -0.29 10.51
CA ASN A 93 17.32 -0.11 9.88
C ASN A 93 17.30 0.97 8.78
N GLU A 94 16.14 1.58 8.47
CA GLU A 94 16.06 2.66 7.47
C GLU A 94 16.81 3.90 7.97
N TRP A 95 17.80 4.32 7.17
CA TRP A 95 18.67 5.43 7.50
C TRP A 95 17.89 6.75 7.59
N LEU A 96 17.90 7.36 8.79
CA LEU A 96 17.06 8.52 9.12
C LEU A 96 17.20 9.72 8.16
N PRO A 97 18.41 10.15 7.79
CA PRO A 97 18.58 11.30 6.90
C PRO A 97 17.93 11.07 5.53
N TYR A 98 18.02 9.85 4.97
CA TYR A 98 17.31 9.50 3.73
C TYR A 98 15.80 9.74 3.86
N SER A 99 15.17 9.22 4.91
CA SER A 99 13.72 9.34 5.08
C SER A 99 13.29 10.80 5.31
N ILE A 100 14.09 11.61 6.01
CA ILE A 100 13.83 13.05 6.16
C ILE A 100 13.89 13.75 4.80
N ARG A 101 14.95 13.51 4.01
CA ARG A 101 15.10 14.11 2.67
C ARG A 101 13.97 13.72 1.75
N ALA A 102 13.61 12.43 1.73
CA ALA A 102 12.50 11.92 0.95
C ALA A 102 11.16 12.52 1.39
N SER A 103 10.95 12.70 2.70
CA SER A 103 9.75 13.35 3.26
C SER A 103 9.64 14.82 2.84
N VAL A 104 10.73 15.59 2.91
CA VAL A 104 10.73 16.99 2.45
C VAL A 104 10.49 17.05 0.93
N ALA A 105 11.15 16.19 0.17
CA ALA A 105 10.99 16.14 -1.29
C ALA A 105 9.56 15.81 -1.72
N VAL A 106 8.93 14.81 -1.11
CA VAL A 106 7.54 14.44 -1.42
C VAL A 106 6.55 15.51 -0.96
N PHE A 107 6.83 16.20 0.16
CA PHE A 107 6.01 17.31 0.64
C PHE A 107 6.01 18.47 -0.36
N VAL A 108 7.20 18.86 -0.83
CA VAL A 108 7.37 19.91 -1.84
C VAL A 108 6.66 19.51 -3.14
N ALA A 109 6.88 18.29 -3.62
CA ALA A 109 6.20 17.78 -4.81
C ALA A 109 4.67 17.80 -4.65
N GLY A 110 4.15 17.37 -3.49
CA GLY A 110 2.73 17.40 -3.14
C GLY A 110 2.12 18.79 -3.15
N ILE A 111 2.83 19.79 -2.61
CA ILE A 111 2.39 21.18 -2.65
C ILE A 111 2.45 21.75 -4.08
N SER A 112 3.41 21.32 -4.89
CA SER A 112 3.57 21.74 -6.28
C SER A 112 2.54 21.14 -7.24
N VAL A 113 1.70 20.19 -6.80
CA VAL A 113 0.73 19.50 -7.68
C VAL A 113 -0.17 20.45 -8.49
N PRO A 114 -0.75 21.53 -7.95
CA PRO A 114 -1.56 22.45 -8.75
C PRO A 114 -0.79 23.08 -9.92
N LEU A 115 0.49 23.41 -9.71
CA LEU A 115 1.37 23.92 -10.76
C LEU A 115 1.68 22.84 -11.79
N ILE A 116 1.94 21.62 -11.32
CA ILE A 116 2.23 20.46 -12.18
C ILE A 116 1.04 20.17 -13.09
N THR A 117 -0.16 20.02 -12.53
CA THR A 117 -1.37 19.72 -13.31
C THR A 117 -1.74 20.85 -14.25
N SER A 118 -1.44 22.10 -13.89
CA SER A 118 -1.62 23.24 -14.80
C SER A 118 -0.63 23.22 -15.96
N PHE A 119 0.60 22.74 -15.75
CA PHE A 119 1.63 22.66 -16.78
C PHE A 119 1.41 21.47 -17.71
N THR A 120 1.01 20.32 -17.19
CA THR A 120 0.77 19.10 -17.98
C THR A 120 -0.62 19.08 -18.64
N GLY A 121 -1.48 20.03 -18.32
CA GLY A 121 -2.83 20.14 -18.92
C GLY A 121 -3.85 19.15 -18.33
N GLY A 122 -3.54 18.51 -17.20
CA GLY A 122 -4.42 17.55 -16.55
C GLY A 122 -3.67 16.56 -15.65
N LEU A 123 -4.42 15.57 -15.14
CA LEU A 123 -3.89 14.48 -14.34
C LEU A 123 -3.73 13.22 -15.20
N ASP A 124 -2.50 12.96 -15.62
CA ASP A 124 -2.11 11.83 -16.46
C ASP A 124 -0.72 11.29 -16.06
N VAL A 125 -0.18 10.36 -16.85
CA VAL A 125 1.17 9.81 -16.63
C VAL A 125 2.24 10.91 -16.75
N THR A 126 2.01 11.93 -17.58
CA THR A 126 2.91 13.08 -17.70
C THR A 126 2.97 13.89 -16.40
N ALA A 127 1.83 14.08 -15.73
CA ALA A 127 1.75 14.72 -14.42
C ALA A 127 2.51 13.92 -13.35
N LEU A 128 2.44 12.58 -13.41
CA LEU A 128 3.22 11.71 -12.53
C LEU A 128 4.73 11.89 -12.76
N TYR A 129 5.20 11.92 -14.01
CA TYR A 129 6.62 12.16 -14.28
C TYR A 129 7.09 13.56 -13.89
N ALA A 130 6.25 14.58 -14.08
CA ALA A 130 6.55 15.93 -13.61
C ALA A 130 6.61 16.01 -12.07
N PHE A 131 5.73 15.30 -11.37
CA PHE A 131 5.75 15.13 -9.92
C PHE A 131 7.05 14.46 -9.45
N GLU A 132 7.41 13.33 -10.05
CA GLU A 132 8.67 12.65 -9.77
C GLU A 132 9.87 13.55 -10.06
N GLY A 133 9.82 14.34 -11.15
CA GLY A 133 10.85 15.32 -11.48
C GLY A 133 11.07 16.36 -10.37
N VAL A 134 9.99 16.94 -9.83
CA VAL A 134 10.07 17.89 -8.69
C VAL A 134 10.59 17.19 -7.43
N LEU A 135 10.13 15.97 -7.16
CA LEU A 135 10.59 15.16 -6.04
C LEU A 135 12.09 14.89 -6.13
N TYR A 136 12.57 14.38 -7.28
CA TYR A 136 13.97 14.06 -7.51
C TYR A 136 14.85 15.32 -7.45
N PHE A 137 14.43 16.40 -8.11
CA PHE A 137 15.14 17.67 -8.06
C PHE A 137 15.30 18.17 -6.61
N THR A 138 14.21 18.16 -5.84
CA THR A 138 14.23 18.60 -4.44
C THR A 138 15.10 17.68 -3.58
N TYR A 139 14.98 16.36 -3.76
CA TYR A 139 15.80 15.39 -3.04
C TYR A 139 17.30 15.61 -3.28
N TYR A 140 17.73 15.71 -4.55
CA TYR A 140 19.14 15.91 -4.88
C TYR A 140 19.65 17.30 -4.50
N ALA A 141 18.81 18.33 -4.54
CA ALA A 141 19.15 19.64 -4.00
C ALA A 141 19.45 19.56 -2.50
N LEU A 142 18.66 18.81 -1.72
CA LEU A 142 18.93 18.59 -0.30
C LEU A 142 20.22 17.79 -0.05
N VAL A 143 20.50 16.76 -0.87
CA VAL A 143 21.78 16.03 -0.81
C VAL A 143 22.96 16.98 -1.05
N LEU A 144 22.89 17.80 -2.10
CA LEU A 144 23.92 18.77 -2.45
C LEU A 144 24.16 19.84 -1.37
N LEU A 145 23.11 20.26 -0.66
CA LEU A 145 23.24 21.32 0.34
C LEU A 145 23.75 20.80 1.69
N PHE A 146 23.32 19.61 2.09
CA PHE A 146 23.51 19.15 3.47
C PHE A 146 24.36 17.87 3.60
N TRP A 147 24.55 17.07 2.53
CA TRP A 147 25.26 15.79 2.56
C TRP A 147 26.08 15.53 1.29
N LYS A 148 26.95 16.48 0.95
CA LYS A 148 27.77 16.44 -0.29
C LYS A 148 28.62 15.18 -0.43
N GLU A 149 29.08 14.61 0.68
CA GLU A 149 29.94 13.43 0.71
C GLU A 149 29.25 12.17 0.15
N GLU A 150 27.93 12.14 0.15
CA GLU A 150 27.13 10.99 -0.28
C GLU A 150 26.75 11.04 -1.77
N ILE A 151 27.01 12.16 -2.44
CA ILE A 151 26.51 12.38 -3.80
C ILE A 151 27.06 11.37 -4.81
N GLY A 152 28.30 10.93 -4.61
CA GLY A 152 28.92 9.92 -5.48
C GLY A 152 28.20 8.57 -5.40
N LEU A 153 27.77 8.19 -4.20
CA LEU A 153 26.99 6.98 -3.99
C LEU A 153 25.59 7.11 -4.59
N GLU A 154 24.93 8.24 -4.40
CA GLU A 154 23.59 8.49 -4.95
C GLU A 154 23.61 8.49 -6.50
N ILE A 155 24.60 9.13 -7.13
CA ILE A 155 24.77 9.13 -8.60
C ILE A 155 25.03 7.71 -9.12
N ALA A 156 25.86 6.93 -8.44
CA ALA A 156 26.18 5.56 -8.86
C ALA A 156 24.95 4.64 -8.84
N LEU A 157 23.97 4.92 -7.98
CA LEU A 157 22.78 4.10 -7.79
C LEU A 157 21.56 4.59 -8.58
N LEU A 158 21.61 5.82 -9.10
CA LEU A 158 20.56 6.47 -9.88
C LEU A 158 20.03 5.60 -11.05
N PRO A 159 20.88 4.92 -11.85
CA PRO A 159 20.39 4.05 -12.93
C PRO A 159 19.57 2.85 -12.43
N ALA A 160 19.97 2.25 -11.31
CA ALA A 160 19.24 1.14 -10.71
C ALA A 160 17.88 1.59 -10.18
N VAL A 161 17.82 2.77 -9.54
CA VAL A 161 16.57 3.36 -9.07
C VAL A 161 15.61 3.62 -10.24
N ILE A 162 16.08 4.27 -11.30
CA ILE A 162 15.26 4.54 -12.50
C ILE A 162 14.75 3.23 -13.12
N PHE A 163 15.60 2.21 -13.21
CA PHE A 163 15.20 0.93 -13.79
C PHE A 163 14.09 0.25 -12.97
N PHE A 164 14.23 0.22 -11.64
CA PHE A 164 13.22 -0.38 -10.76
C PHE A 164 11.91 0.42 -10.77
N ASP A 165 11.98 1.75 -10.72
CA ASP A 165 10.79 2.62 -10.81
C ASP A 165 10.05 2.37 -12.13
N PHE A 166 10.77 2.36 -13.26
CA PHE A 166 10.17 2.11 -14.57
C PHE A 166 9.53 0.71 -14.66
N PHE A 167 10.23 -0.34 -14.24
CA PHE A 167 9.72 -1.70 -14.32
C PHE A 167 8.49 -1.91 -13.43
N MET A 168 8.53 -1.39 -12.19
CA MET A 168 7.42 -1.53 -11.25
C MET A 168 6.21 -0.68 -11.66
N ASN A 169 6.42 0.54 -12.18
CA ASN A 169 5.36 1.38 -12.72
C ASN A 169 4.71 0.75 -13.95
N ALA A 170 5.51 0.19 -14.87
CA ALA A 170 5.00 -0.53 -16.04
C ALA A 170 4.16 -1.75 -15.62
N PHE A 171 4.61 -2.52 -14.64
CA PHE A 171 3.86 -3.65 -14.08
C PHE A 171 2.54 -3.19 -13.45
N LEU A 172 2.55 -2.14 -12.64
CA LEU A 172 1.35 -1.60 -11.99
C LEU A 172 0.34 -1.05 -12.99
N ILE A 173 0.79 -0.28 -13.99
CA ILE A 173 -0.08 0.22 -15.06
C ILE A 173 -0.64 -0.96 -15.87
N SER A 174 0.14 -2.01 -16.12
CA SER A 174 -0.36 -3.19 -16.83
C SER A 174 -1.45 -3.95 -16.07
N VAL A 175 -1.36 -4.04 -14.74
CA VAL A 175 -2.30 -4.84 -13.93
C VAL A 175 -3.49 -4.00 -13.43
N PHE A 176 -3.26 -2.74 -13.08
CA PHE A 176 -4.25 -1.86 -12.43
C PHE A 176 -4.52 -0.56 -13.21
N GLY A 177 -4.01 -0.40 -14.43
CA GLY A 177 -4.03 0.85 -15.19
C GLY A 177 -5.40 1.49 -15.33
N GLU A 178 -6.44 0.71 -15.59
CA GLU A 178 -7.81 1.22 -15.68
C GLU A 178 -8.32 1.76 -14.33
N THR A 179 -8.05 1.05 -13.24
CA THR A 179 -8.43 1.49 -11.89
C THR A 179 -7.66 2.75 -11.49
N LEU A 180 -6.36 2.80 -11.78
CA LEU A 180 -5.52 3.97 -11.51
C LEU A 180 -5.96 5.17 -12.34
N SER A 181 -6.27 4.97 -13.63
CA SER A 181 -6.82 6.01 -14.51
C SER A 181 -8.18 6.53 -13.99
N ASN A 182 -9.06 5.62 -13.56
CA ASN A 182 -10.36 5.98 -12.98
C ASN A 182 -10.21 6.70 -11.62
N MET A 183 -9.18 6.39 -10.83
CA MET A 183 -8.87 7.12 -9.59
C MET A 183 -8.25 8.48 -9.84
N MET A 184 -7.45 8.62 -10.91
CA MET A 184 -6.95 9.92 -11.32
C MET A 184 -8.12 10.82 -11.78
N THR A 185 -8.99 10.30 -12.65
CA THR A 185 -10.06 11.09 -13.28
C THR A 185 -11.29 11.32 -12.39
N ILE A 186 -11.83 10.27 -11.77
CA ILE A 186 -13.05 10.31 -10.93
C ILE A 186 -12.69 10.53 -9.44
N GLY A 187 -11.40 10.53 -9.13
CA GLY A 187 -10.88 10.84 -7.81
C GLY A 187 -11.04 9.73 -6.78
N LEU A 188 -11.08 10.14 -5.52
CA LEU A 188 -11.19 9.25 -4.37
C LEU A 188 -12.59 8.62 -4.23
N SER A 189 -13.48 8.78 -5.21
CA SER A 189 -14.80 8.16 -5.21
C SER A 189 -14.79 6.72 -5.78
N SER A 190 -13.83 6.40 -6.65
CA SER A 190 -13.72 5.09 -7.32
C SER A 190 -12.79 4.10 -6.61
N GLY A 191 -12.22 4.45 -5.45
CA GLY A 191 -11.22 3.66 -4.72
C GLY A 191 -11.72 2.36 -4.08
N TRP A 192 -12.95 1.95 -4.34
CA TRP A 192 -13.56 0.72 -3.81
C TRP A 192 -12.81 -0.58 -4.16
N PRO A 193 -12.23 -0.75 -5.37
CA PRO A 193 -11.41 -1.91 -5.70
C PRO A 193 -10.21 -2.08 -4.77
N PHE A 194 -9.59 -1.00 -4.31
CA PHE A 194 -8.49 -1.06 -3.34
C PHE A 194 -8.95 -1.48 -1.95
N LEU A 195 -10.16 -1.10 -1.55
CA LEU A 195 -10.76 -1.55 -0.28
C LEU A 195 -11.03 -3.05 -0.34
N ILE A 196 -11.64 -3.54 -1.43
CA ILE A 196 -11.89 -4.97 -1.65
C ILE A 196 -10.58 -5.74 -1.70
N PHE A 197 -9.60 -5.29 -2.49
CA PHE A 197 -8.29 -5.90 -2.62
C PHE A 197 -7.57 -5.99 -1.27
N SER A 198 -7.54 -4.89 -0.51
CA SER A 198 -6.94 -4.87 0.83
C SER A 198 -7.65 -5.83 1.77
N GLY A 199 -8.98 -5.89 1.71
CA GLY A 199 -9.79 -6.84 2.46
C GLY A 199 -9.48 -8.29 2.12
N VAL A 200 -9.34 -8.63 0.83
CA VAL A 200 -8.98 -9.98 0.37
C VAL A 200 -7.58 -10.37 0.83
N ILE A 201 -6.59 -9.49 0.71
CA ILE A 201 -5.23 -9.74 1.20
C ILE A 201 -5.24 -9.97 2.71
N LEU A 202 -5.92 -9.11 3.46
CA LEU A 202 -5.98 -9.26 4.92
C LEU A 202 -6.70 -10.53 5.34
N ALA A 203 -7.80 -10.88 4.66
CA ALA A 203 -8.49 -12.13 4.87
C ALA A 203 -7.56 -13.32 4.58
N TYR A 204 -6.85 -13.32 3.46
CA TYR A 204 -5.87 -14.35 3.12
C TYR A 204 -4.77 -14.49 4.19
N VAL A 205 -4.16 -13.38 4.62
CA VAL A 205 -3.12 -13.37 5.66
C VAL A 205 -3.68 -13.87 7.00
N MET A 206 -4.91 -13.48 7.36
CA MET A 206 -5.57 -13.93 8.58
C MET A 206 -5.90 -15.42 8.54
N LEU A 207 -6.36 -15.94 7.39
CA LEU A 207 -6.60 -17.36 7.15
C LEU A 207 -5.29 -18.15 7.24
N ALA A 208 -4.22 -17.68 6.59
CA ALA A 208 -2.91 -18.33 6.62
C ALA A 208 -2.35 -18.42 8.05
N ARG A 209 -2.45 -17.36 8.85
CA ARG A 209 -2.00 -17.37 10.25
C ARG A 209 -2.84 -18.26 11.17
N ASN A 210 -4.16 -18.29 10.96
CA ASN A 210 -5.08 -19.05 11.80
C ASN A 210 -5.41 -20.43 11.22
N GLY A 211 -4.72 -20.88 10.18
CA GLY A 211 -5.06 -22.09 9.42
C GLY A 211 -5.28 -23.32 10.29
N LYS A 212 -4.47 -23.53 11.34
CA LYS A 212 -4.65 -24.65 12.28
C LYS A 212 -5.95 -24.58 13.09
N ARG A 213 -6.35 -23.38 13.52
CA ARG A 213 -7.61 -23.16 14.27
C ARG A 213 -8.82 -23.27 13.35
N ILE A 214 -8.70 -22.76 12.13
CA ILE A 214 -9.76 -22.79 11.12
C ILE A 214 -9.97 -24.22 10.61
N ALA A 215 -8.89 -24.96 10.36
CA ALA A 215 -8.96 -26.39 10.03
C ALA A 215 -9.67 -27.17 11.15
N GLY A 216 -9.30 -26.94 12.42
CA GLY A 216 -9.98 -27.60 13.55
C GLY A 216 -11.45 -27.20 13.72
N LEU A 217 -11.83 -25.96 13.37
CA LEU A 217 -13.24 -25.54 13.33
C LEU A 217 -14.00 -26.20 12.18
N LEU A 218 -13.40 -26.28 10.99
CA LEU A 218 -13.97 -26.93 9.82
C LEU A 218 -14.14 -28.43 10.04
N GLU A 219 -13.18 -29.12 10.66
CA GLU A 219 -13.30 -30.54 11.04
C GLU A 219 -14.44 -30.76 12.04
N ARG A 220 -14.62 -29.86 13.01
CA ARG A 220 -15.75 -29.91 13.97
C ARG A 220 -17.10 -29.65 13.31
N LEU A 221 -17.16 -28.77 12.31
CA LEU A 221 -18.38 -28.51 11.55
C LEU A 221 -18.69 -29.67 10.60
N TRP A 222 -17.69 -30.17 9.89
CA TRP A 222 -17.81 -31.31 8.97
C TRP A 222 -18.22 -32.59 9.69
N SER A 223 -17.68 -32.86 10.88
CA SER A 223 -18.10 -34.01 11.70
C SER A 223 -19.56 -33.89 12.17
N LYS A 224 -20.06 -32.68 12.45
CA LYS A 224 -21.48 -32.47 12.77
C LYS A 224 -22.39 -32.76 11.57
N PHE A 225 -22.05 -32.26 10.37
CA PHE A 225 -22.82 -32.52 9.16
C PHE A 225 -22.71 -33.98 8.68
N GLY A 226 -21.51 -34.57 8.70
CA GLY A 226 -21.28 -35.96 8.31
C GLY A 226 -21.81 -37.00 9.31
N SER A 227 -21.99 -36.62 10.59
CA SER A 227 -22.65 -37.49 11.57
C SER A 227 -24.18 -37.58 11.37
N GLY A 228 -24.79 -36.57 10.74
CA GLY A 228 -26.20 -36.61 10.36
C GLY A 228 -26.48 -37.61 9.25
N GLU A 229 -25.69 -37.57 8.17
CA GLU A 229 -25.84 -38.52 7.05
C GLU A 229 -25.56 -39.97 7.45
N LYS A 230 -24.58 -40.23 8.33
CA LYS A 230 -24.27 -41.60 8.76
C LYS A 230 -25.41 -42.19 9.58
N LYS A 231 -26.01 -41.41 10.47
CA LYS A 231 -27.12 -41.84 11.32
C LYS A 231 -28.40 -42.07 10.50
N GLU A 232 -28.69 -41.19 9.56
CA GLU A 232 -29.86 -41.31 8.67
C GLU A 232 -29.70 -42.47 7.66
N ARG A 233 -28.47 -42.78 7.23
CA ARG A 233 -28.17 -43.92 6.36
C ARG A 233 -28.22 -45.25 7.11
N ASP A 234 -27.75 -45.30 8.35
CA ASP A 234 -27.82 -46.49 9.21
C ASP A 234 -29.27 -46.77 9.67
N GLU A 235 -30.06 -45.73 9.96
CA GLU A 235 -31.50 -45.86 10.25
C GLU A 235 -32.31 -46.32 9.02
N ASN A 236 -32.00 -45.80 7.83
CA ASN A 236 -32.60 -46.29 6.58
C ASN A 236 -32.14 -47.71 6.21
N LEU A 237 -30.91 -48.11 6.55
CA LEU A 237 -30.47 -49.49 6.39
C LEU A 237 -31.23 -50.39 7.37
N ALA A 238 -31.32 -50.06 8.65
CA ALA A 238 -32.07 -50.84 9.65
C ALA A 238 -33.52 -51.07 9.22
N TYR A 239 -34.20 -50.03 8.72
CA TYR A 239 -35.56 -50.11 8.20
C TYR A 239 -35.69 -51.04 6.97
N ARG A 240 -34.67 -51.12 6.12
CA ARG A 240 -34.65 -52.01 4.94
C ARG A 240 -34.31 -53.47 5.27
N ILE A 241 -33.62 -53.74 6.39
CA ILE A 241 -33.25 -55.10 6.80
C ILE A 241 -34.28 -55.68 7.79
N GLY A 242 -35.31 -54.92 8.20
CA GLY A 242 -36.43 -55.41 9.01
C GLY A 242 -36.09 -55.67 10.48
N ILE A 243 -35.25 -54.81 11.06
CA ILE A 243 -35.02 -54.73 12.52
C ILE A 243 -35.82 -53.56 13.08
#